data_AF-A0A7X1Y5H3-F1
#
_entry.id   AF-A0A7X1Y5H3-F1
#
_cell.length_a   1.000
_cell.length_b   1.000
_cell.length_c   1.000
_cell.angle_alpha   90.00
_cell.angle_beta   90.00
_cell.angle_gamma   90.00
#
_symmetry.space_group_name_H-M   'P 1'
#
loop_
_entity.id
_entity.type
_entity.pdbx_description
1 polymer ?
#
loop_
_entity_poly.entity_id
_entity_poly.type
_entity_poly.pdbx_seq_one_letter_code
_entity_poly.pdbx_strand_id
1 'polypeptide(L)'
;MSKFKLLWVWGVFGLMVGCARGSNGLPYDAWRLGLGAPDYMEVWIETADAVDVRDRVFKQAMSGVAAINTPKSLKGNPRGWPSYPGWGKGKYVYGAAVPRLIYVRWQSLVEPQTYEAYIVIPELIQQAMVKPEKAFCAADAKWITGYRKGVTVGLAPGGIAKVWISGPCVSPIEVARVQGEVVKEGPDGGRSGGNYALPLKPETKAYIEKYGVPYGSW
;
A
#
# COMPACT_ATOMS: atom_id res chain seq x y z
N MET A 1 3.98 75.13 -24.93
CA MET A 1 4.84 74.04 -25.45
C MET A 1 5.39 73.22 -24.29
N SER A 2 5.09 71.91 -24.28
CA SER A 2 5.89 70.84 -23.64
C SER A 2 5.93 70.84 -22.10
N LYS A 3 5.79 69.74 -21.35
CA LYS A 3 6.18 68.34 -21.58
C LYS A 3 5.28 67.40 -20.76
N PHE A 4 4.62 66.46 -21.43
CA PHE A 4 4.02 65.28 -20.78
C PHE A 4 5.17 64.39 -20.29
N LYS A 5 5.27 64.15 -18.98
CA LYS A 5 6.20 63.17 -18.40
C LYS A 5 5.54 61.79 -18.40
N LEU A 6 5.93 60.95 -19.34
CA LEU A 6 5.56 59.54 -19.39
C LEU A 6 6.43 58.78 -18.36
N LEU A 7 5.84 58.38 -17.24
CA LEU A 7 6.50 57.48 -16.28
C LEU A 7 6.31 56.04 -16.74
N TRP A 8 7.38 55.45 -17.27
CA TRP A 8 7.47 54.01 -17.53
C TRP A 8 7.61 53.27 -16.20
N VAL A 9 6.54 52.61 -15.77
CA VAL A 9 6.60 51.61 -14.70
C VAL A 9 6.89 50.26 -15.36
N TRP A 10 8.15 49.85 -15.33
CA TRP A 10 8.54 48.47 -15.63
C TRP A 10 8.06 47.56 -14.49
N GLY A 11 6.87 46.99 -14.66
CA GLY A 11 6.35 45.95 -13.78
C GLY A 11 7.17 44.67 -13.97
N VAL A 12 8.04 44.35 -13.02
CA VAL A 12 8.65 43.03 -12.90
C VAL A 12 7.55 42.06 -12.48
N PHE A 13 6.93 41.41 -13.46
CA PHE A 13 6.02 40.30 -13.24
C PHE A 13 6.85 39.08 -12.85
N GLY A 14 7.13 38.94 -11.54
CA GLY A 14 7.80 37.78 -10.98
C GLY A 14 6.92 36.54 -11.17
N LEU A 15 7.19 35.77 -12.23
CA LEU A 15 6.68 34.42 -12.40
C LEU A 15 7.23 33.55 -11.28
N MET A 16 6.50 33.45 -10.17
CA MET A 16 6.65 32.39 -9.20
C MET A 16 6.22 31.07 -9.84
N VAL A 17 7.08 30.49 -10.68
CA VAL A 17 7.00 29.08 -11.05
C VAL A 17 7.46 28.29 -9.84
N GLY A 18 6.59 28.23 -8.82
CA GLY A 18 6.78 27.33 -7.70
C GLY A 18 6.73 25.91 -8.24
N CYS A 19 7.89 25.27 -8.40
CA CYS A 19 7.93 23.81 -8.45
C CYS A 19 7.31 23.36 -7.13
N ALA A 20 6.08 22.84 -7.16
CA ALA A 20 5.52 22.07 -6.07
C ALA A 20 6.39 20.79 -5.92
N ARG A 21 7.55 20.94 -5.29
CA ARG A 21 8.33 19.82 -4.78
C ARG A 21 7.47 19.27 -3.65
N GLY A 22 7.03 18.03 -3.79
CA GLY A 22 6.35 17.33 -2.71
C GLY A 22 7.22 17.28 -1.44
N SER A 23 6.62 16.84 -0.34
CA SER A 23 7.31 16.85 0.94
C SER A 23 8.47 15.85 0.97
N ASN A 24 9.52 16.16 1.73
CA ASN A 24 10.60 15.22 2.06
C ASN A 24 11.32 14.57 0.85
N GLY A 25 11.42 15.29 -0.27
CA GLY A 25 12.13 14.82 -1.47
C GLY A 25 11.26 13.99 -2.42
N LEU A 26 9.95 13.92 -2.17
CA LEU A 26 9.00 13.27 -3.07
C LEU A 26 8.51 14.26 -4.15
N PRO A 27 8.17 13.78 -5.35
CA PRO A 27 7.48 14.60 -6.36
C PRO A 27 5.95 14.67 -6.15
N TYR A 28 5.46 14.22 -4.99
CA TYR A 28 4.06 14.19 -4.57
C TYR A 28 3.97 14.37 -3.04
N ASP A 29 2.78 14.71 -2.52
CA ASP A 29 2.63 15.09 -1.11
C ASP A 29 2.88 13.93 -0.13
N ALA A 30 2.44 12.73 -0.51
CA ALA A 30 2.59 11.50 0.26
C ALA A 30 2.47 10.26 -0.64
N TRP A 31 3.10 9.16 -0.23
CA TRP A 31 2.82 7.84 -0.75
C TRP A 31 1.74 7.15 0.09
N ARG A 32 1.09 6.13 -0.45
CA ARG A 32 -0.01 5.40 0.21
C ARG A 32 0.42 3.99 0.57
N LEU A 33 0.20 3.58 1.82
CA LEU A 33 0.33 2.19 2.24
C LEU A 33 -1.04 1.54 2.22
N GLY A 34 -1.21 0.48 1.43
CA GLY A 34 -2.46 -0.28 1.36
C GLY A 34 -2.23 -1.77 1.52
N LEU A 35 -3.23 -2.42 2.11
CA LEU A 35 -3.19 -3.83 2.43
C LEU A 35 -4.37 -4.55 1.79
N GLY A 36 -4.10 -5.74 1.28
CA GLY A 36 -5.09 -6.58 0.63
C GLY A 36 -4.89 -8.04 1.00
N ALA A 37 -5.90 -8.86 0.78
CA ALA A 37 -5.82 -10.31 0.90
C ALA A 37 -6.49 -10.98 -0.30
N PRO A 38 -6.10 -12.22 -0.65
CA PRO A 38 -6.79 -13.00 -1.67
C PRO A 38 -8.25 -13.21 -1.28
N ASP A 39 -9.11 -13.51 -2.27
CA ASP A 39 -10.53 -13.70 -2.01
C ASP A 39 -10.77 -14.73 -0.90
N TYR A 40 -11.71 -14.43 0.00
CA TYR A 40 -12.03 -15.24 1.19
C TYR A 40 -10.91 -15.42 2.23
N MET A 41 -9.66 -15.03 1.98
CA MET A 41 -8.56 -15.20 2.93
C MET A 41 -8.53 -14.05 3.95
N GLU A 42 -9.53 -13.98 4.82
CA GLU A 42 -9.69 -12.85 5.74
C GLU A 42 -8.53 -12.71 6.72
N VAL A 43 -8.07 -11.46 6.86
CA VAL A 43 -7.00 -11.07 7.76
C VAL A 43 -7.39 -9.83 8.57
N TRP A 44 -6.83 -9.71 9.76
CA TRP A 44 -6.85 -8.50 10.57
C TRP A 44 -5.43 -7.98 10.79
N ILE A 45 -5.18 -6.71 10.49
CA ILE A 45 -3.87 -6.09 10.64
C ILE A 45 -3.79 -5.42 11.99
N GLU A 46 -2.91 -5.91 12.86
CA GLU A 46 -2.64 -5.31 14.16
C GLU A 46 -1.89 -4.01 14.01
N THR A 47 -0.83 -4.03 13.19
CA THR A 47 -0.11 -2.83 12.80
C THR A 47 0.63 -3.04 11.48
N ALA A 48 0.77 -1.97 10.72
CA ALA A 48 1.72 -1.85 9.64
C ALA A 48 2.49 -0.53 9.84
N ASP A 49 3.80 -0.65 10.05
CA ASP A 49 4.70 0.45 10.31
C ASP A 49 5.63 0.64 9.11
N ALA A 50 6.05 1.88 8.88
CA ALA A 50 7.00 2.20 7.83
C ALA A 50 8.25 2.85 8.40
N VAL A 51 9.40 2.49 7.84
CA VAL A 51 10.66 3.22 8.05
C VAL A 51 11.07 3.80 6.72
N ASP A 52 11.29 5.10 6.68
CA ASP A 52 11.75 5.78 5.47
C ASP A 52 13.28 5.70 5.29
N VAL A 53 13.76 6.12 4.12
CA VAL A 53 15.21 6.16 3.80
C VAL A 53 16.05 7.06 4.72
N ARG A 54 15.42 7.80 5.65
CA ARG A 54 16.08 8.64 6.65
C ARG A 54 15.95 8.05 8.06
N ASP A 55 15.62 6.77 8.16
CA ASP A 55 15.46 6.02 9.40
C ASP A 55 14.35 6.54 10.33
N ARG A 56 13.40 7.32 9.80
CA ARG A 56 12.25 7.79 10.57
C ARG A 56 11.17 6.73 10.59
N VAL A 57 10.64 6.46 11.78
CA VAL A 57 9.60 5.44 12.00
C VAL A 57 8.22 6.09 12.00
N PHE A 58 7.34 5.57 11.17
CA PHE A 58 5.93 5.93 11.06
C PHE A 58 5.10 4.74 11.53
N LYS A 59 4.79 4.73 12.84
CA LYS A 59 3.99 3.69 13.47
C LYS A 59 2.53 3.77 13.04
N GLN A 60 1.86 2.62 12.95
CA GLN A 60 0.45 2.52 12.56
C GLN A 60 0.14 3.28 11.27
N ALA A 61 1.09 3.27 10.33
CA ALA A 61 0.90 3.78 8.97
C ALA A 61 -0.35 3.13 8.33
N MET A 62 -0.67 1.89 8.72
CA MET A 62 -2.00 1.30 8.57
C MET A 62 -2.31 0.27 9.67
N SER A 63 -3.59 -0.04 9.88
CA SER A 63 -4.10 -1.12 10.75
C SER A 63 -5.57 -1.42 10.41
N GLY A 64 -6.12 -2.51 10.95
CA GLY A 64 -7.52 -2.91 10.79
C GLY A 64 -7.74 -3.90 9.65
N VAL A 65 -8.81 -3.75 8.86
CA VAL A 65 -9.16 -4.74 7.82
C VAL A 65 -8.41 -4.50 6.50
N ALA A 66 -8.09 -5.59 5.79
CA ALA A 66 -7.57 -5.55 4.43
C ALA A 66 -8.68 -5.30 3.38
N ALA A 67 -8.28 -4.90 2.17
CA ALA A 67 -9.15 -5.04 1.01
C ALA A 67 -9.22 -6.52 0.58
N ILE A 68 -10.43 -7.03 0.39
CA ILE A 68 -10.67 -8.43 0.05
C ILE A 68 -12.02 -8.53 -0.65
N ASN A 69 -12.15 -9.45 -1.61
CA ASN A 69 -13.46 -9.82 -2.15
C ASN A 69 -13.96 -11.11 -1.47
N THR A 70 -15.24 -11.11 -1.11
CA THR A 70 -15.92 -12.27 -0.54
C THR A 70 -17.27 -12.46 -1.22
N PRO A 71 -17.31 -12.79 -2.53
CA PRO A 71 -18.57 -12.88 -3.26
C PRO A 71 -19.43 -14.04 -2.74
N LYS A 72 -20.72 -13.77 -2.53
CA LYS A 72 -21.72 -14.72 -1.98
C LYS A 72 -21.89 -16.00 -2.80
N SER A 73 -21.59 -15.94 -4.10
CA SER A 73 -21.70 -17.09 -5.02
C SER A 73 -20.57 -18.11 -4.85
N LEU A 74 -19.59 -17.87 -3.96
CA LEU A 74 -18.39 -18.69 -3.79
C LEU A 74 -17.54 -18.82 -5.08
N LYS A 75 -17.65 -17.84 -5.99
CA LYS A 75 -16.95 -17.78 -7.29
C LYS A 75 -15.74 -16.83 -7.30
N GLY A 76 -15.25 -16.40 -6.14
CA GLY A 76 -14.01 -15.64 -6.04
C GLY A 76 -12.79 -16.51 -6.32
N ASN A 77 -11.66 -15.87 -6.61
CA ASN A 77 -10.38 -16.55 -6.82
C ASN A 77 -9.44 -16.32 -5.64
N PRO A 78 -9.31 -17.28 -4.70
CA PRO A 78 -8.41 -17.14 -3.56
C PRO A 78 -6.94 -17.39 -3.92
N ARG A 79 -6.64 -17.85 -5.14
CA ARG A 79 -5.29 -18.23 -5.56
C ARG A 79 -4.56 -17.02 -6.14
N GLY A 80 -3.47 -16.62 -5.49
CA GLY A 80 -2.63 -15.51 -5.92
C GLY A 80 -3.30 -14.13 -5.78
N TRP A 81 -2.67 -13.14 -6.42
CA TRP A 81 -3.21 -11.81 -6.67
C TRP A 81 -3.19 -11.55 -8.17
N PRO A 82 -4.06 -10.65 -8.69
CA PRO A 82 -3.98 -10.25 -10.09
C PRO A 82 -2.61 -9.64 -10.40
N SER A 83 -2.20 -9.71 -11.67
CA SER A 83 -0.96 -9.07 -12.16
C SER A 83 -0.95 -7.55 -11.96
N TYR A 84 -2.15 -6.95 -11.87
CA TYR A 84 -2.36 -5.55 -11.52
C TYR A 84 -3.19 -5.45 -10.23
N PRO A 85 -2.57 -5.61 -9.04
CA PRO A 85 -3.30 -5.47 -7.79
C PRO A 85 -3.75 -4.01 -7.60
N GLY A 86 -4.98 -3.86 -7.14
CA GLY A 86 -5.48 -2.55 -6.71
C GLY A 86 -4.69 -2.04 -5.51
N TRP A 87 -4.90 -0.77 -5.15
CA TRP A 87 -4.15 -0.14 -4.07
C TRP A 87 -4.42 -0.71 -2.67
N GLY A 88 -5.38 -1.63 -2.52
CA GLY A 88 -5.79 -2.18 -1.24
C GLY A 88 -6.47 -1.15 -0.33
N LYS A 89 -6.82 -1.56 0.90
CA LYS A 89 -7.37 -0.65 1.92
C LYS A 89 -6.21 -0.05 2.71
N GLY A 90 -6.20 1.27 2.87
CA GLY A 90 -4.96 1.94 3.27
C GLY A 90 -5.06 3.44 3.47
N LYS A 91 -3.95 4.02 3.92
CA LYS A 91 -3.80 5.44 4.27
C LYS A 91 -2.60 6.06 3.58
N TYR A 92 -2.62 7.37 3.41
CA TYR A 92 -1.46 8.13 2.97
C TYR A 92 -0.49 8.35 4.14
N VAL A 93 0.80 8.15 3.88
CA VAL A 93 1.89 8.36 4.83
C VAL A 93 2.51 9.72 4.55
N TYR A 94 1.91 10.75 5.14
CA TYR A 94 2.38 12.13 5.00
C TYR A 94 3.68 12.37 5.77
N GLY A 95 4.53 13.26 5.25
CA GLY A 95 5.76 13.67 5.92
C GLY A 95 6.91 12.65 5.85
N ALA A 96 6.67 11.45 5.30
CA ALA A 96 7.70 10.45 5.05
C ALA A 96 8.44 10.70 3.74
N ALA A 97 9.70 10.31 3.67
CA ALA A 97 10.35 10.02 2.38
C ALA A 97 9.86 8.65 1.87
N VAL A 98 10.40 8.17 0.74
CA VAL A 98 10.13 6.80 0.28
C VAL A 98 10.51 5.76 1.36
N PRO A 99 9.75 4.66 1.49
CA PRO A 99 10.03 3.64 2.50
C PRO A 99 11.28 2.82 2.13
N ARG A 100 12.07 2.46 3.14
CA ARG A 100 13.13 1.44 3.03
C ARG A 100 12.73 0.10 3.67
N LEU A 101 11.79 0.13 4.61
CA LEU A 101 11.30 -1.04 5.33
C LEU A 101 9.83 -0.85 5.67
N ILE A 102 9.03 -1.90 5.47
CA ILE A 102 7.67 -2.01 6.02
C ILE A 102 7.67 -3.17 7.00
N TYR A 103 7.22 -2.93 8.22
CA TYR A 103 6.90 -3.97 9.19
C TYR A 103 5.40 -4.17 9.19
N VAL A 104 4.94 -5.42 9.15
CA VAL A 104 3.52 -5.74 9.24
C VAL A 104 3.32 -6.90 10.17
N ARG A 105 2.32 -6.78 11.05
CA ARG A 105 1.85 -7.84 11.93
C ARG A 105 0.36 -8.03 11.75
N TRP A 106 -0.06 -9.24 11.45
CA TRP A 106 -1.43 -9.55 11.10
C TRP A 106 -1.87 -10.90 11.64
N GLN A 107 -3.17 -11.01 11.84
CA GLN A 107 -3.87 -12.22 12.18
C GLN A 107 -4.49 -12.78 10.90
N SER A 108 -4.17 -14.02 10.57
CA SER A 108 -4.95 -14.80 9.61
C SER A 108 -6.19 -15.32 10.32
N LEU A 109 -7.38 -15.01 9.79
CA LEU A 109 -8.64 -15.42 10.43
C LEU A 109 -9.11 -16.79 9.94
N VAL A 110 -8.71 -17.19 8.73
CA VAL A 110 -9.12 -18.46 8.09
C VAL A 110 -8.35 -19.68 8.59
N GLU A 111 -7.13 -19.45 9.04
CA GLU A 111 -6.30 -20.35 9.84
C GLU A 111 -5.79 -19.51 11.00
N PRO A 112 -6.45 -19.55 12.17
CA PRO A 112 -6.13 -18.70 13.32
C PRO A 112 -4.66 -18.76 13.73
N GLN A 113 -3.84 -17.93 13.08
CA GLN A 113 -2.41 -17.79 13.27
C GLN A 113 -2.04 -16.32 13.11
N THR A 114 -1.23 -15.82 14.03
CA THR A 114 -0.67 -14.46 13.95
C THR A 114 0.73 -14.53 13.36
N TYR A 115 0.99 -13.62 12.41
CA TYR A 115 2.25 -13.53 11.70
C TYR A 115 2.83 -12.13 11.80
N GLU A 116 4.13 -12.04 11.62
CA GLU A 116 4.83 -10.78 11.38
C GLU A 116 5.85 -10.91 10.26
N ALA A 117 6.10 -9.80 9.56
CA ALA A 117 7.05 -9.76 8.46
C ALA A 117 7.76 -8.40 8.38
N TYR A 118 9.04 -8.47 8.05
CA TYR A 118 9.89 -7.33 7.72
C TYR A 118 10.14 -7.32 6.22
N ILE A 119 9.63 -6.31 5.53
CA ILE A 119 9.68 -6.17 4.07
C ILE A 119 10.66 -5.06 3.73
N VAL A 120 11.87 -5.43 3.31
CA VAL A 120 12.85 -4.48 2.80
C VAL A 120 12.41 -3.97 1.42
N ILE A 121 12.46 -2.66 1.22
CA ILE A 121 12.19 -2.02 -0.07
C ILE A 121 13.55 -1.66 -0.69
N PRO A 122 13.99 -2.35 -1.77
CA PRO A 122 15.29 -2.11 -2.37
C PRO A 122 15.45 -0.69 -2.92
N GLU A 123 16.69 -0.20 -3.00
CA GLU A 123 16.99 1.15 -3.50
C GLU A 123 16.45 1.38 -4.92
N LEU A 124 16.53 0.38 -5.81
CA LEU A 124 15.95 0.46 -7.16
C LEU A 124 14.44 0.74 -7.13
N ILE A 125 13.73 0.16 -6.16
CA ILE A 125 12.29 0.36 -5.98
C ILE A 125 12.02 1.77 -5.44
N GLN A 126 12.83 2.23 -4.48
CA GLN A 126 12.77 3.60 -3.95
C GLN A 126 12.95 4.64 -5.07
N GLN A 127 13.93 4.42 -5.97
CA GLN A 127 14.16 5.25 -7.15
C GLN A 127 12.97 5.18 -8.13
N ALA A 128 12.40 3.99 -8.34
CA ALA A 128 11.22 3.83 -9.18
C ALA A 128 9.95 4.53 -8.64
N MET A 129 9.85 4.74 -7.33
CA MET A 129 8.75 5.50 -6.71
C MET A 129 8.81 7.01 -6.97
N VAL A 130 9.99 7.55 -7.28
CA VAL A 130 10.20 8.99 -7.55
C VAL A 130 10.48 9.29 -9.03
N LYS A 131 10.63 8.25 -9.86
CA LYS A 131 10.79 8.39 -11.31
C LYS A 131 9.45 8.77 -11.98
N PRO A 132 9.41 9.85 -12.77
CA PRO A 132 8.22 10.18 -13.55
C PRO A 132 8.02 9.19 -14.69
N GLU A 133 6.78 8.78 -14.91
CA GLU A 133 6.39 7.88 -16.01
C GLU A 133 5.30 8.55 -16.85
N LYS A 134 5.44 8.50 -18.17
CA LYS A 134 4.35 8.88 -19.08
C LYS A 134 3.37 7.73 -19.19
N ALA A 135 2.13 7.97 -18.81
CA ALA A 135 1.09 6.96 -18.77
C ALA A 135 -0.21 7.47 -19.38
N PHE A 136 -0.90 6.61 -20.12
CA PHE A 136 -2.24 6.90 -20.62
C PHE A 136 -3.28 6.43 -19.60
N CYS A 137 -4.09 7.37 -19.10
CA CYS A 137 -5.22 7.08 -18.24
C CYS A 137 -6.47 6.84 -19.08
N ALA A 138 -6.87 5.57 -19.22
CA ALA A 138 -8.06 5.19 -19.98
C ALA A 138 -9.37 5.77 -19.39
N ALA A 139 -9.45 5.93 -18.06
CA ALA A 139 -10.63 6.48 -17.39
C ALA A 139 -10.97 7.91 -17.86
N ASP A 140 -9.94 8.73 -18.13
CA ASP A 140 -10.11 10.14 -18.52
C ASP A 140 -9.64 10.42 -19.95
N ALA A 141 -9.23 9.38 -20.69
CA ALA A 141 -8.64 9.44 -22.03
C ALA A 141 -7.47 10.45 -22.17
N LYS A 142 -6.58 10.53 -21.17
CA LYS A 142 -5.50 11.54 -21.11
C LYS A 142 -4.14 10.94 -20.83
N TRP A 143 -3.11 11.56 -21.41
CA TRP A 143 -1.73 11.31 -21.03
C TRP A 143 -1.37 12.11 -19.78
N ILE A 144 -0.85 11.43 -18.78
CA ILE A 144 -0.37 12.03 -17.54
C ILE A 144 1.12 11.75 -17.34
N THR A 145 1.74 12.54 -16.48
CA THR A 145 3.00 12.15 -15.83
C THR A 145 2.64 11.57 -14.46
N GLY A 146 2.76 10.25 -14.31
CA GLY A 146 2.44 9.52 -13.09
C GLY A 146 3.69 9.11 -12.31
N TYR A 147 3.47 8.70 -11.06
CA TYR A 147 4.50 8.15 -10.17
C TYR A 147 3.95 6.93 -9.45
N ARG A 148 4.83 5.99 -9.08
CA ARG A 148 4.47 4.81 -8.29
C ARG A 148 4.39 5.14 -6.80
N LYS A 149 3.38 5.92 -6.45
CA LYS A 149 3.15 6.44 -5.09
C LYS A 149 2.27 5.55 -4.20
N GLY A 150 1.86 4.37 -4.67
CA GLY A 150 1.15 3.37 -3.87
C GLY A 150 2.05 2.19 -3.56
N VAL A 151 2.16 1.81 -2.29
CA VAL A 151 2.79 0.59 -1.81
C VAL A 151 1.67 -0.33 -1.34
N THR A 152 1.53 -1.49 -1.98
CA THR A 152 0.49 -2.47 -1.66
C THR A 152 1.12 -3.74 -1.10
N VAL A 153 0.66 -4.17 0.07
CA VAL A 153 1.05 -5.44 0.71
C VAL A 153 -0.13 -6.39 0.66
N GLY A 154 -0.01 -7.46 -0.11
CA GLY A 154 -0.90 -8.60 -0.10
C GLY A 154 -0.51 -9.54 1.03
N LEU A 155 -1.44 -9.81 1.94
CA LEU A 155 -1.28 -10.73 3.07
C LEU A 155 -2.10 -11.98 2.82
N ALA A 156 -1.49 -13.16 2.97
CA ALA A 156 -2.16 -14.43 2.80
C ALA A 156 -1.85 -15.39 3.96
N PRO A 157 -2.69 -16.43 4.13
CA PRO A 157 -2.42 -17.55 5.00
C PRO A 157 -1.06 -18.22 4.76
N GLY A 158 -0.58 -18.96 5.76
CA GLY A 158 0.76 -19.53 5.77
C GLY A 158 1.86 -18.47 5.88
N GLY A 159 1.54 -17.26 6.33
CA GLY A 159 2.51 -16.19 6.58
C GLY A 159 3.05 -15.52 5.32
N ILE A 160 2.38 -15.58 4.17
CA ILE A 160 2.91 -14.96 2.94
C ILE A 160 2.55 -13.47 2.88
N ALA A 161 3.57 -12.63 2.67
CA ALA A 161 3.38 -11.23 2.31
C ALA A 161 4.02 -10.93 0.95
N LYS A 162 3.25 -10.36 0.03
CA LYS A 162 3.69 -10.01 -1.32
C LYS A 162 3.49 -8.53 -1.58
N VAL A 163 4.45 -7.86 -2.22
CA VAL A 163 4.51 -6.40 -2.25
C VAL A 163 4.63 -5.86 -3.65
N TRP A 164 3.92 -4.78 -3.93
CA TRP A 164 4.00 -4.05 -5.18
C TRP A 164 4.09 -2.54 -4.92
N ILE A 165 4.79 -1.84 -5.82
CA ILE A 165 4.62 -0.40 -5.98
C ILE A 165 3.78 -0.12 -7.23
N SER A 166 2.86 0.82 -7.17
CA SER A 166 1.95 1.18 -8.27
C SER A 166 1.60 2.65 -8.26
N GLY A 167 1.08 3.15 -9.38
CA GLY A 167 0.64 4.54 -9.55
C GLY A 167 -0.72 4.61 -10.23
N PRO A 168 -1.42 5.76 -10.17
CA PRO A 168 -2.58 5.97 -11.04
C PRO A 168 -2.14 5.82 -12.49
N CYS A 169 -2.73 4.87 -13.21
CA CYS A 169 -2.43 4.56 -14.63
C CYS A 169 -0.98 4.12 -14.92
N VAL A 170 -0.13 3.97 -13.90
CA VAL A 170 1.27 3.52 -14.05
C VAL A 170 1.37 2.07 -13.62
N SER A 171 1.90 1.23 -14.52
CA SER A 171 2.05 -0.21 -14.29
C SER A 171 2.79 -0.53 -12.99
N PRO A 172 2.31 -1.53 -12.23
CA PRO A 172 2.91 -1.94 -10.98
C PRO A 172 4.26 -2.61 -11.20
N ILE A 173 5.09 -2.57 -10.17
CA ILE A 173 6.31 -3.36 -10.06
C ILE A 173 6.15 -4.24 -8.83
N GLU A 174 6.30 -5.54 -9.02
CA GLU A 174 6.44 -6.47 -7.90
C GLU A 174 7.79 -6.26 -7.23
N VAL A 175 7.77 -6.08 -5.91
CA VAL A 175 8.94 -5.72 -5.10
C VAL A 175 9.55 -6.94 -4.45
N ALA A 176 8.72 -7.71 -3.76
CA ALA A 176 9.15 -8.84 -2.96
C ALA A 176 7.99 -9.79 -2.67
N ARG A 177 8.33 -11.05 -2.44
CA ARG A 177 7.50 -12.05 -1.77
C ARG A 177 8.29 -12.54 -0.56
N VAL A 178 7.77 -12.34 0.64
CA VAL A 178 8.43 -12.72 1.88
C VAL A 178 7.60 -13.75 2.65
N GLN A 179 8.32 -14.61 3.37
CA GLN A 179 7.75 -15.51 4.36
C GLN A 179 7.80 -14.80 5.71
N GLY A 180 6.63 -14.54 6.27
CA GLY A 180 6.46 -14.05 7.63
C GLY A 180 6.66 -15.17 8.65
N GLU A 181 7.00 -14.76 9.85
CA GLU A 181 7.23 -15.63 10.99
C GLU A 181 5.96 -15.76 11.82
N VAL A 182 5.78 -16.95 12.40
CA VAL A 182 4.70 -17.18 13.36
C VAL A 182 5.02 -16.48 14.67
N VAL A 183 4.10 -15.63 15.10
CA VAL A 183 4.13 -15.01 16.42
C VAL A 183 3.62 -16.00 17.46
N LYS A 184 4.47 -16.33 18.43
CA LYS A 184 4.15 -17.31 19.50
C LYS A 184 3.16 -16.77 20.52
N GLU A 185 3.20 -15.48 20.81
CA GLU A 185 2.28 -14.80 21.72
C GLU A 185 0.84 -14.79 21.16
N GLY A 186 0.68 -15.01 19.85
CA GLY A 186 -0.60 -14.98 19.17
C GLY A 186 -1.16 -13.55 19.03
N PRO A 187 -2.49 -13.42 18.91
CA PRO A 187 -3.13 -12.15 18.60
C PRO A 187 -2.98 -11.11 19.72
N ASP A 188 -2.95 -9.84 19.32
CA ASP A 188 -2.85 -8.64 20.18
C ASP A 188 -1.65 -8.65 21.15
N GLY A 189 -0.57 -9.33 20.77
CA GLY A 189 0.60 -9.52 21.64
C GLY A 189 0.30 -10.38 22.86
N GLY A 190 -0.60 -11.35 22.74
CA GLY A 190 -1.03 -12.25 23.81
C GLY A 190 -2.09 -11.68 24.76
N ARG A 191 -2.49 -10.40 24.58
CA ARG A 191 -3.43 -9.72 25.48
C ARG A 191 -4.89 -10.13 25.26
N SER A 192 -5.22 -10.74 24.13
CA SER A 192 -6.59 -11.16 23.82
C SER A 192 -6.95 -12.56 24.35
N GLY A 193 -6.04 -13.23 25.07
CA GLY A 193 -6.25 -14.59 25.55
C GLY A 193 -6.42 -15.61 24.41
N GLY A 194 -5.76 -15.37 23.27
CA GLY A 194 -5.86 -16.19 22.07
C GLY A 194 -7.06 -15.88 21.17
N ASN A 195 -7.94 -14.95 21.56
CA ASN A 195 -9.06 -14.55 20.72
C ASN A 195 -8.59 -13.68 19.56
N TYR A 196 -9.04 -14.04 18.35
CA TYR A 196 -8.78 -13.28 17.13
C TYR A 196 -9.74 -12.11 17.02
N ALA A 197 -9.30 -11.04 16.37
CA ALA A 197 -9.96 -9.73 16.43
C ALA A 197 -11.39 -9.74 15.87
N LEU A 198 -11.67 -10.60 14.90
CA LEU A 198 -12.95 -10.69 14.22
C LEU A 198 -13.33 -12.15 13.95
N PRO A 199 -14.63 -12.50 13.98
CA PRO A 199 -15.10 -13.77 13.44
C PRO A 199 -14.98 -13.78 11.91
N LEU A 200 -14.92 -14.98 11.32
CA LEU A 200 -15.03 -15.15 9.87
C LEU A 200 -16.38 -14.71 9.35
N LYS A 201 -16.40 -14.06 8.19
CA LYS A 201 -17.65 -13.81 7.46
C LYS A 201 -18.31 -15.13 7.06
N PRO A 202 -19.65 -15.19 6.99
CA PRO A 202 -20.38 -16.38 6.57
C PRO A 202 -19.91 -16.93 5.22
N GLU A 203 -19.64 -16.07 4.24
CA GLU A 203 -19.18 -16.47 2.91
C GLU A 203 -17.78 -17.06 2.93
N THR A 204 -16.88 -16.46 3.72
CA THR A 204 -15.53 -16.99 3.95
C THR A 204 -15.60 -18.37 4.60
N LYS A 205 -16.36 -18.50 5.69
CA LYS A 205 -16.55 -19.76 6.40
C LYS A 205 -17.07 -20.85 5.45
N ALA A 206 -18.12 -20.56 4.69
CA ALA A 206 -18.67 -21.48 3.70
C ALA A 206 -17.67 -21.86 2.61
N TYR A 207 -16.80 -20.93 2.18
CA TYR A 207 -15.74 -21.23 1.23
C TYR A 207 -14.71 -22.19 1.81
N ILE A 208 -14.18 -21.90 3.01
CA ILE A 208 -13.15 -22.71 3.67
C ILE A 208 -13.69 -24.11 4.00
N GLU A 209 -14.94 -24.23 4.48
CA GLU A 209 -15.58 -25.52 4.74
C GLU A 209 -15.72 -26.37 3.47
N LYS A 210 -15.95 -25.73 2.32
CA LYS A 210 -16.16 -26.43 1.05
C LYS A 210 -14.87 -26.77 0.30
N TYR A 211 -13.89 -25.87 0.29
CA TYR A 211 -12.70 -25.96 -0.57
C TYR A 211 -11.37 -25.96 0.18
N GLY A 212 -11.38 -25.64 1.47
CA GLY A 212 -10.18 -25.44 2.27
C GLY A 212 -9.41 -24.17 1.93
N VAL A 213 -8.30 -23.97 2.64
CA VAL A 213 -7.32 -22.91 2.37
C VAL A 213 -6.37 -23.39 1.26
N PRO A 214 -6.18 -22.64 0.15
CA PRO A 214 -5.37 -23.07 -0.97
C PRO A 214 -3.87 -22.77 -0.75
N TYR A 215 -3.25 -23.40 0.24
CA TYR A 215 -1.82 -23.24 0.51
C TYR A 215 -0.95 -23.48 -0.73
N GLY A 216 0.17 -22.76 -0.82
CA GLY A 216 1.10 -22.84 -1.95
C GLY A 216 0.65 -22.13 -3.22
N SER A 217 -0.46 -21.39 -3.20
CA SER A 217 -0.98 -20.65 -4.36
C SER A 217 -0.57 -19.17 -4.43
N TRP A 218 0.32 -18.72 -3.53
CA TRP A 218 0.73 -17.32 -3.33
C TRP A 218 2.24 -17.15 -3.34
#